data_AF-A0A401FHV2-F1
#
_entry.id   AF-A0A401FHV2-F1
#
_cell.length_a   1.000
_cell.length_b   1.000
_cell.length_c   1.000
_cell.angle_alpha   90.00
_cell.angle_beta   90.00
_cell.angle_gamma   90.00
#
_symmetry.space_group_name_H-M   'P 1'
#
loop_
_entity.id
_entity.type
_entity.pdbx_description
1 polymer ?
#
loop_
_entity_poly.entity_id
_entity_poly.type
_entity_poly.pdbx_seq_one_letter_code
_entity_poly.pdbx_strand_id
1 'polypeptide(L)' 'MNPFWEDEIAPKLLDGKNVIIAAHGNSLRALSKYIEGISDEDIINLEMATGQPVVYDFNDKLEVQSKNKLG' A
#
# COMPACT_ATOMS: atom_id res chain seq x y z
N MET A 1 14.36 13.58 3.08
CA MET A 1 13.75 12.38 3.70
C MET A 1 12.88 11.78 2.63
N ASN A 2 13.17 10.55 2.20
CA ASN A 2 12.32 9.89 1.22
C ASN A 2 11.06 9.39 1.94
N PRO A 3 9.98 9.11 1.20
CA PRO A 3 8.83 8.47 1.81
C PRO A 3 9.21 7.09 2.39
N PHE A 4 8.49 6.68 3.44
CA PHE A 4 8.75 5.41 4.16
C PHE A 4 8.66 4.17 3.24
N TRP A 5 7.92 4.29 2.13
CA TRP A 5 7.85 3.28 1.10
C TRP A 5 9.23 2.97 0.52
N GLU A 6 9.95 3.99 0.05
CA GLU A 6 11.25 3.88 -0.61
C GLU A 6 12.35 3.41 0.36
N ASP A 7 12.30 3.89 1.60
CA ASP A 7 13.36 3.60 2.57
C ASP A 7 13.19 2.22 3.24
N GLU A 8 11.95 1.74 3.45
CA GLU A 8 11.69 0.56 4.29
C GLU A 8 10.86 -0.55 3.65
N ILE A 9 9.92 -0.25 2.74
CA ILE A 9 8.98 -1.25 2.21
C ILE A 9 9.48 -1.81 0.88
N ALA A 10 9.72 -0.93 -0.09
CA ALA A 10 10.17 -1.28 -1.44
C ALA A 10 11.44 -2.15 -1.45
N PRO A 11 12.50 -1.87 -0.68
CA PRO A 11 13.69 -2.72 -0.65
C PRO A 11 13.39 -4.14 -0.13
N LYS A 12 12.47 -4.29 0.82
CA LYS A 12 12.09 -5.59 1.38
C LYS A 12 11.27 -6.40 0.38
N LEU A 13 10.37 -5.75 -0.36
CA LEU A 13 9.61 -6.39 -1.45
C LEU A 13 10.55 -6.88 -2.56
N LEU A 14 11.52 -6.05 -2.97
CA LEU A 14 12.53 -6.42 -3.97
C LEU A 14 13.47 -7.55 -3.49
N ASP A 15 13.66 -7.71 -2.18
CA ASP A 15 14.36 -8.83 -1.55
C ASP A 15 13.48 -10.10 -1.42
N GLY A 16 12.28 -10.10 -2.03
CA GLY A 16 11.35 -11.23 -2.02
C GLY A 16 10.66 -11.47 -0.68
N LYS A 17 10.68 -10.49 0.25
CA LYS A 17 10.03 -10.61 1.56
C LYS A 17 8.58 -10.13 1.51
N ASN A 18 7.73 -10.81 2.28
CA ASN A 18 6.39 -10.32 2.58
C ASN A 18 6.43 -9.28 3.71
N VAL A 19 5.71 -8.18 3.54
CA VAL A 19 5.66 -7.06 4.51
C VAL A 19 4.24 -6.90 5.04
N ILE A 20 4.08 -6.84 6.37
CA ILE A 20 2.82 -6.50 7.03
C ILE A 20 2.94 -5.08 7.59
N ILE A 21 1.95 -4.24 7.33
CA ILE A 21 1.90 -2.86 7.81
C ILE A 21 0.64 -2.70 8.66
N ALA A 22 0.83 -2.37 9.93
CA ALA A 22 -0.25 -2.03 10.86
C ALA A 22 -0.14 -0.56 11.25
N ALA A 23 -1.12 0.25 10.84
CA ALA A 23 -1.13 1.69 11.07
C ALA A 23 -2.57 2.22 11.13
N HIS A 24 -2.73 3.54 11.20
CA HIS A 24 -4.04 4.20 11.20
C HIS A 24 -4.55 4.45 9.77
N GLY A 25 -5.87 4.63 9.63
CA GLY A 25 -6.53 4.78 8.33
C GLY A 25 -5.99 5.90 7.44
N ASN A 26 -5.60 7.05 8.00
CA ASN A 26 -5.04 8.14 7.20
C ASN A 26 -3.65 7.80 6.62
N SER A 27 -2.79 7.16 7.41
CA SER A 27 -1.46 6.73 6.97
C SER A 27 -1.57 5.63 5.92
N LEU A 28 -2.46 4.66 6.12
CA LEU A 28 -2.70 3.60 5.15
C LEU A 28 -3.32 4.15 3.85
N ARG A 29 -4.26 5.11 3.94
CA ARG A 29 -4.84 5.78 2.77
C ARG A 29 -3.77 6.52 1.96
N ALA A 30 -2.88 7.26 2.63
CA ALA A 30 -1.76 7.93 1.98
C ALA A 30 -0.81 6.95 1.30
N LEU A 31 -0.51 5.81 1.93
CA LEU A 31 0.30 4.76 1.33
C LEU A 31 -0.39 4.13 0.12
N SER A 32 -1.66 3.76 0.24
CA SER A 32 -2.47 3.25 -0.87
C SER A 32 -2.53 4.25 -2.03
N LYS A 33 -2.70 5.55 -1.76
CA LYS A 33 -2.66 6.60 -2.78
C LYS A 33 -1.36 6.54 -3.58
N TYR A 34 -0.24 6.47 -2.87
CA TYR A 34 1.09 6.48 -3.47
C TYR A 34 1.35 5.23 -4.32
N ILE A 35 1.07 4.03 -3.80
CA ILE A 35 1.38 2.76 -4.50
C ILE A 35 0.40 2.45 -5.64
N GLU A 36 -0.84 2.94 -5.58
CA GLU A 36 -1.85 2.76 -6.64
C GLU A 36 -1.86 3.92 -7.65
N GLY A 37 -1.11 5.00 -7.41
CA GLY A 37 -1.12 6.19 -8.26
C GLY A 37 -2.47 6.91 -8.27
N ILE A 38 -3.21 6.89 -7.16
CA ILE A 38 -4.54 7.51 -7.06
C ILE A 38 -4.42 9.04 -7.04
N SER A 39 -5.29 9.72 -7.78
CA SER A 39 -5.36 11.18 -7.81
C SER A 39 -5.81 11.77 -6.46
N ASP A 40 -5.59 13.07 -6.23
CA ASP A 40 -6.12 13.76 -5.05
C ASP A 40 -7.65 13.85 -5.04
N GLU A 41 -8.29 13.76 -6.21
CA GLU A 41 -9.74 13.80 -6.34
C GLU A 41 -10.36 12.44 -5.97
N ASP A 42 -9.72 11.35 -6.41
CA ASP A 42 -10.21 9.98 -6.21
C ASP A 42 -9.95 9.44 -4.80
N ILE A 43 -8.93 9.97 -4.11
CA ILE A 43 -8.55 9.48 -2.78
C ILE A 43 -9.65 9.70 -1.73
N ILE A 44 -10.52 10.67 -1.95
CA ILE A 44 -11.67 10.98 -1.08
C ILE A 44 -12.63 9.79 -1.01
N ASN A 45 -12.72 9.01 -2.09
CA ASN A 45 -13.60 7.84 -2.19
C ASN A 45 -12.94 6.56 -1.66
N LEU A 46 -11.67 6.61 -1.22
CA LEU A 46 -10.97 5.42 -0.71
C LEU A 46 -11.42 5.09 0.72
N GLU A 47 -12.31 4.11 0.82
CA GLU A 47 -12.76 3.53 2.08
C GLU A 47 -11.77 2.47 2.60
N MET A 48 -11.37 2.63 3.86
CA MET A 48 -10.58 1.66 4.61
C MET A 48 -11.37 1.19 5.82
N ALA A 49 -11.89 -0.04 5.74
CA ALA A 49 -12.58 -0.66 6.86
C ALA A 49 -11.59 -0.96 7.99
N THR A 50 -12.01 -0.74 9.24
CA THR A 50 -11.17 -1.06 10.40
C THR A 50 -11.05 -2.57 10.54
N GLY A 51 -9.83 -3.07 10.70
CA GLY A 51 -9.57 -4.48 10.98
C GLY A 51 -9.74 -5.43 9.78
N GLN A 52 -10.03 -4.92 8.58
CA GLN A 52 -10.06 -5.73 7.36
C GLN A 52 -8.66 -5.74 6.71
N PRO A 53 -8.01 -6.90 6.58
CA PRO A 53 -6.74 -6.98 5.88
C PRO A 53 -6.90 -6.68 4.38
N VAL A 54 -5.96 -5.91 3.83
CA VAL A 54 -5.86 -5.65 2.39
C VAL A 54 -4.50 -6.16 1.93
N VAL A 55 -4.50 -7.05 0.94
CA VAL A 55 -3.30 -7.66 0.36
C VAL A 55 -3.04 -7.04 -1.00
N TYR A 56 -1.80 -6.63 -1.21
CA TYR A 56 -1.31 -6.12 -2.49
C TYR A 56 -0.21 -7.04 -2.99
N ASP A 57 -0.32 -7.48 -4.24
CA ASP A 57 0.76 -8.16 -4.93
C ASP A 57 1.43 -7.19 -5.89
N PHE A 58 2.76 -7.25 -5.96
CA PHE A 58 3.58 -6.38 -6.79
C PHE A 58 4.41 -7.21 -7.77
N ASN A 59 4.73 -6.63 -8.92
CA ASN A 59 5.76 -7.18 -9.80
C ASN A 59 7.17 -6.65 -9.42
N ASP A 60 8.20 -7.11 -10.13
CA ASP A 60 9.60 -6.71 -9.90
C ASP A 60 9.87 -5.20 -10.12
N LYS A 61 8.92 -4.48 -10.73
CA LYS A 61 8.98 -3.03 -10.92
C LYS A 61 8.20 -2.26 -9.84
N LEU A 62 7.71 -2.97 -8.82
CA LEU A 62 6.88 -2.43 -7.75
C LEU A 62 5.55 -1.83 -8.25
N GLU A 63 5.04 -2.35 -9.36
CA GLU A 63 3.71 -2.01 -9.86
C GLU A 63 2.69 -3.01 -9.29
N VAL A 64 1.58 -2.48 -8.73
CA VAL A 64 0.49 -3.30 -8.19
C VAL A 64 -0.09 -4.19 -9.28
N GLN A 65 -0.13 -5.50 -9.05
CA GLN A 65 -0.74 -6.49 -9.93
C GLN A 65 -2.16 -6.87 -9.47
N SER A 66 -2.34 -7.00 -8.16
CA SER A 66 -3.62 -7.32 -7.55
C SER A 66 -3.80 -6.64 -6.20
N LYS A 67 -5.08 -6.37 -5.87
CA LYS A 67 -5.53 -5.84 -4.59
C LYS A 67 -6.72 -6.66 -4.12
N ASN A 68 -6.57 -7.36 -3.00
CA ASN A 68 -7.60 -8.23 -2.44
C ASN A 68 -7.89 -7.86 -0.98
N LYS A 69 -9.16 -7.77 -0.62
CA LYS A 69 -9.58 -7.65 0.79
C LYS A 69 -9.80 -9.06 1.34
N LEU A 70 -9.22 -9.37 2.49
CA LEU A 70 -9.47 -10.65 3.17
C LEU A 70 -10.65 -10.49 4.12
N GLY A 71 -11.59 -11.44 4.10
CA GLY A 71 -12.81 -11.44 4.90
C GLY A 71 -13.72 -12.60 4.54
#